data_AF-A0A1Q9LHE2-F1
#
_entry.id   AF-A0A1Q9LHE2-F1
#
_cell.length_a   1.000
_cell.length_b   1.000
_cell.length_c   1.000
_cell.angle_alpha   90.00
_cell.angle_beta   90.00
_cell.angle_gamma   90.00
#
_symmetry.space_group_name_H-M   'P 1'
#
loop_
_entity.id
_entity.type
_entity.pdbx_description
1 polymer ?
#
loop_
_entity_poly.entity_id
_entity_poly.type
_entity_poly.pdbx_seq_one_letter_code
_entity_poly.pdbx_strand_id
1 'polypeptide(L)'
;MRLAKLVGAVAAAAAIAVTTAGTAGAQAAPTELRSTVTAADVADPTAVLPATTAGEVTAQQTVEGAISWFRSRDGSTEYDGYCERAVRLAWNRATHHASAIDHWRSSDGARHTTGTPPRGAFVFWNISAYGHVGLADGNGGVWATSVGGRIGHVGQGYFANYLGWKPGNSN
;
A
#
# COMPACT_ATOMS: atom_id res chain seq x y z
N MET A 1 19.88 3.57 63.06
CA MET A 1 19.01 4.45 62.24
C MET A 1 17.58 4.24 62.75
N ARG A 2 17.15 5.02 63.74
CA ARG A 2 16.26 6.20 63.64
C ARG A 2 14.94 5.96 62.88
N LEU A 3 13.85 5.94 63.68
CA LEU A 3 12.49 6.52 63.49
C LEU A 3 11.77 6.34 62.14
N ALA A 4 10.44 6.26 62.04
CA ALA A 4 9.31 6.06 62.94
C ALA A 4 8.05 5.97 62.03
N LYS A 5 6.98 5.39 62.59
CA LYS A 5 5.59 5.38 62.10
C LYS A 5 5.13 6.70 61.47
N LEU A 6 4.22 6.62 60.49
CA LEU A 6 2.98 7.42 60.50
C LEU A 6 1.89 6.79 59.62
N VAL A 7 0.72 6.68 60.24
CA VAL A 7 -0.56 6.16 59.76
C VAL A 7 -1.36 7.33 59.19
N GLY A 8 -2.07 7.07 58.09
CA GLY A 8 -3.39 7.59 57.69
C GLY A 8 -3.78 9.06 57.86
N ALA A 9 -4.37 9.65 56.81
CA ALA A 9 -5.45 10.62 56.94
C ALA A 9 -6.36 10.61 55.70
N VAL A 10 -7.64 10.78 55.97
CA VAL A 10 -8.82 10.78 55.08
C VAL A 10 -9.25 12.24 54.82
N ALA A 11 -10.07 12.44 53.78
CA ALA A 11 -10.92 13.63 53.50
C ALA A 11 -10.18 14.81 52.80
N ALA A 12 -10.80 15.68 52.00
CA ALA A 12 -12.20 16.02 51.78
C ALA A 12 -12.39 16.67 50.38
N ALA A 13 -13.65 16.82 49.99
CA ALA A 13 -14.16 17.41 48.75
C ALA A 13 -13.78 18.89 48.51
N ALA A 14 -13.75 19.31 47.24
CA ALA A 14 -14.03 20.69 46.83
C ALA A 14 -14.58 20.72 45.39
N ALA A 15 -15.84 21.11 45.26
CA ALA A 15 -16.44 21.54 44.00
C ALA A 15 -16.07 23.00 43.76
N ILE A 16 -15.65 23.36 42.53
CA ILE A 16 -15.56 24.74 42.06
C ILE A 16 -16.27 24.82 40.71
N ALA A 17 -17.11 25.84 40.59
CA ALA A 17 -18.02 26.10 39.49
C ALA A 17 -17.47 27.18 38.53
N VAL A 18 -17.65 26.94 37.23
CA VAL A 18 -17.97 27.88 36.11
C VAL A 18 -16.98 29.02 35.77
N THR A 19 -16.43 29.04 34.54
CA THR A 19 -16.75 30.01 33.45
C THR A 19 -15.85 29.83 32.20
N THR A 20 -16.51 29.66 31.06
CA THR A 20 -16.28 30.18 29.69
C THR A 20 -14.89 30.38 29.04
N ALA A 21 -14.86 29.89 27.79
CA ALA A 21 -14.27 30.46 26.56
C ALA A 21 -12.82 30.11 26.19
N GLY A 22 -12.69 29.41 25.06
CA GLY A 22 -11.44 29.14 24.36
C GLY A 22 -11.68 28.26 23.13
N THR A 23 -12.25 28.85 22.08
CA THR A 23 -12.39 28.25 20.75
C THR A 23 -11.03 27.88 20.16
N ALA A 24 -10.69 26.60 20.13
CA ALA A 24 -9.68 26.07 19.22
C ALA A 24 -10.43 25.33 18.11
N GLY A 25 -10.55 26.01 16.96
CA GLY A 25 -11.13 25.43 15.76
C GLY A 25 -10.34 24.20 15.35
N ALA A 26 -10.95 23.03 15.48
CA ALA A 26 -10.52 21.86 14.74
C ALA A 26 -10.77 22.17 13.26
N GLN A 27 -9.68 22.40 12.53
CA GLN A 27 -9.71 22.49 11.08
C GLN A 27 -10.37 21.23 10.52
N ALA A 28 -11.44 21.44 9.75
CA ALA A 28 -12.14 20.39 9.05
C ALA A 28 -11.15 19.64 8.14
N ALA A 29 -10.96 18.35 8.44
CA ALA A 29 -10.43 17.42 7.46
C ALA A 29 -11.40 17.35 6.27
N PRO A 30 -10.92 17.21 5.02
CA PRO A 30 -11.81 17.09 3.88
C PRO A 30 -12.73 15.90 4.10
N THR A 31 -14.04 16.15 3.96
CA THR A 31 -15.09 15.15 3.94
C THR A 31 -14.80 14.19 2.78
N GLU A 32 -14.07 13.13 3.05
CA GLU A 32 -14.14 11.95 2.19
C GLU A 32 -15.61 11.53 2.18
N LEU A 33 -16.24 11.55 1.01
CA LEU A 33 -17.51 10.87 0.78
C LEU A 33 -17.30 9.38 1.05
N ARG A 34 -17.34 8.98 2.31
CA ARG A 34 -17.45 7.59 2.72
C ARG A 34 -18.82 7.43 3.33
N SER A 35 -19.74 6.91 2.52
CA SER A 35 -20.98 6.34 3.05
C SER A 35 -20.60 5.18 3.96
N THR A 36 -20.81 5.34 5.26
CA THR A 36 -20.62 4.25 6.21
C THR A 36 -21.75 3.24 6.00
N VAL A 37 -21.41 2.05 5.51
CA VAL A 37 -22.34 0.92 5.47
C VAL A 37 -22.73 0.58 6.92
N THR A 38 -24.01 0.70 7.22
CA THR A 38 -24.59 0.42 8.53
C THR A 38 -25.07 -1.02 8.62
N ALA A 39 -25.33 -1.49 9.84
CA ALA A 39 -25.93 -2.81 10.06
C ALA A 39 -27.32 -2.97 9.38
N ALA A 40 -28.02 -1.86 9.12
CA ALA A 40 -29.29 -1.87 8.40
C ALA A 40 -29.10 -2.18 6.91
N ASP A 41 -28.01 -1.71 6.29
CA ASP A 41 -27.69 -1.96 4.89
C ASP A 41 -27.32 -3.43 4.61
N VAL A 42 -26.81 -4.14 5.64
CA VAL A 42 -26.47 -5.58 5.57
C VAL A 42 -27.71 -6.46 5.79
N ALA A 43 -28.74 -5.94 6.46
CA ALA A 43 -29.91 -6.70 6.88
C ALA A 43 -31.06 -6.66 5.86
N ASP A 44 -30.96 -5.87 4.79
CA ASP A 44 -32.00 -5.76 3.77
C ASP A 44 -31.68 -6.63 2.53
N PRO A 45 -32.35 -7.80 2.36
CA PRO A 45 -32.14 -8.68 1.21
C PRO A 45 -32.71 -8.11 -0.10
N THR A 46 -33.42 -6.98 -0.06
CA THR A 46 -33.95 -6.25 -1.21
C THR A 46 -33.12 -5.03 -1.61
N ALA A 47 -32.06 -4.71 -0.87
CA ALA A 47 -31.13 -3.65 -1.22
C ALA A 47 -30.36 -4.01 -2.51
N VAL A 48 -30.85 -3.51 -3.65
CA VAL A 48 -30.11 -3.56 -4.91
C VAL A 48 -29.01 -2.51 -4.83
N LEU A 49 -27.78 -2.96 -4.54
CA LEU A 49 -26.61 -2.11 -4.70
C LEU A 49 -26.59 -1.59 -6.15
N PRO A 50 -26.39 -0.28 -6.39
CA PRO A 50 -26.30 0.22 -7.75
C PRO A 50 -25.19 -0.55 -8.47
N ALA A 51 -25.52 -1.17 -9.61
CA ALA A 51 -24.54 -1.81 -10.47
C ALA A 51 -23.43 -0.80 -10.76
N THR A 52 -22.21 -1.10 -10.31
CA THR A 52 -21.06 -0.22 -10.44
C THR A 52 -20.83 0.10 -11.91
N THR A 53 -21.20 1.32 -12.27
CA THR A 53 -21.15 1.82 -13.64
C THR A 53 -19.78 2.47 -13.83
N ALA A 54 -19.00 1.97 -14.79
CA ALA A 54 -17.76 2.54 -15.34
C ALA A 54 -16.94 3.43 -14.38
N GLY A 55 -16.01 2.83 -13.62
CA GLY A 55 -15.09 3.57 -12.74
C GLY A 55 -14.70 2.86 -11.44
N GLU A 56 -15.13 1.63 -11.21
CA GLU A 56 -14.76 0.87 -10.03
C GLU A 56 -13.32 0.36 -10.18
N VAL A 57 -12.40 0.89 -9.37
CA VAL A 57 -11.09 0.30 -9.12
C VAL A 57 -11.36 -1.10 -8.56
N THR A 58 -11.16 -2.14 -9.36
CA THR A 58 -11.29 -3.53 -8.89
C THR A 58 -10.38 -3.73 -7.68
N ALA A 59 -10.72 -4.62 -6.74
CA ALA A 59 -9.89 -4.86 -5.56
C ALA A 59 -8.41 -5.13 -5.91
N GLN A 60 -8.16 -5.72 -7.09
CA GLN A 60 -6.82 -5.98 -7.62
C GLN A 60 -6.07 -4.73 -8.12
N GLN A 61 -6.77 -3.67 -8.54
CA GLN A 61 -6.20 -2.37 -8.89
C GLN A 61 -5.87 -1.49 -7.67
N THR A 62 -5.89 -2.08 -6.47
CA THR A 62 -5.37 -1.45 -5.24
C THR A 62 -3.98 -1.98 -4.91
N VAL A 63 -3.22 -1.22 -4.12
CA VAL A 63 -1.90 -1.64 -3.62
C VAL A 63 -1.97 -3.00 -2.92
N GLU A 64 -2.97 -3.19 -2.05
CA GLU A 64 -3.16 -4.46 -1.32
C GLU A 64 -3.59 -5.60 -2.23
N GLY A 65 -4.38 -5.32 -3.27
CA GLY A 65 -4.73 -6.28 -4.30
C GLY A 65 -3.50 -6.78 -5.07
N ALA A 66 -2.66 -5.87 -5.54
CA ALA A 66 -1.43 -6.20 -6.26
C ALA A 66 -0.44 -6.98 -5.39
N ILE A 67 -0.26 -6.58 -4.13
CA ILE A 67 0.60 -7.31 -3.19
C ILE A 67 0.01 -8.68 -2.85
N SER A 68 -1.31 -8.79 -2.64
CA SER A 68 -1.98 -10.06 -2.39
C SER A 68 -1.89 -11.01 -3.58
N TRP A 69 -1.88 -10.49 -4.81
CA TRP A 69 -1.67 -11.29 -6.02
C TRP A 69 -0.30 -11.96 -6.04
N PHE A 70 0.76 -11.23 -5.66
CA PHE A 70 2.10 -11.79 -5.52
C PHE A 70 2.20 -12.77 -4.35
N ARG A 71 1.66 -12.40 -3.18
CA ARG A 71 1.66 -13.26 -1.98
C ARG A 71 0.97 -14.60 -2.22
N SER A 72 -0.16 -14.61 -2.91
CA SER A 72 -0.90 -15.83 -3.25
C SER A 72 -0.16 -16.73 -4.26
N ARG A 73 0.93 -16.24 -4.86
CA ARG A 73 1.77 -16.95 -5.84
C ARG A 73 3.21 -17.12 -5.36
N ASP A 74 3.51 -16.83 -4.10
CA ASP A 74 4.84 -17.04 -3.54
C ASP A 74 5.28 -18.49 -3.75
N GLY A 75 6.47 -18.67 -4.30
CA GLY A 75 6.98 -19.99 -4.69
C GLY A 75 6.68 -20.42 -6.13
N SER A 76 5.77 -19.77 -6.85
CA SER A 76 5.36 -20.18 -8.20
C SER A 76 6.43 -19.88 -9.27
N THR A 77 6.61 -20.80 -10.22
CA THR A 77 7.53 -20.64 -11.37
C THR A 77 6.81 -20.18 -12.65
N GLU A 78 5.48 -20.02 -12.63
CA GLU A 78 4.66 -19.76 -13.84
C GLU A 78 5.04 -18.48 -14.60
N TYR A 79 5.60 -17.49 -13.90
CA TYR A 79 5.95 -16.18 -14.46
C TYR A 79 7.46 -15.92 -14.50
N ASP A 80 8.29 -16.96 -14.38
CA ASP A 80 9.74 -16.77 -14.49
C ASP A 80 10.11 -16.24 -15.88
N GLY A 81 10.96 -15.21 -15.94
CA GLY A 81 11.25 -14.46 -17.17
C GLY A 81 10.15 -13.51 -17.65
N TYR A 82 8.95 -13.55 -17.07
CA TYR A 82 7.80 -12.71 -17.46
C TYR A 82 7.47 -11.61 -16.43
N CYS A 83 8.51 -10.94 -15.90
CA CYS A 83 8.40 -9.94 -14.85
C CYS A 83 7.37 -8.83 -15.13
N GLU A 84 7.36 -8.26 -16.35
CA GLU A 84 6.40 -7.23 -16.75
C GLU A 84 4.96 -7.74 -16.70
N ARG A 85 4.73 -8.93 -17.29
CA ARG A 85 3.41 -9.56 -17.27
C ARG A 85 2.94 -9.80 -15.84
N ALA A 86 3.81 -10.23 -14.94
CA ALA A 86 3.45 -10.48 -13.54
C ALA A 86 2.99 -9.18 -12.85
N VAL A 87 3.77 -8.10 -12.93
CA VAL A 87 3.41 -6.84 -12.27
C VAL A 87 2.17 -6.18 -12.91
N ARG A 88 1.99 -6.33 -14.23
CA ARG A 88 0.79 -5.89 -14.95
C ARG A 88 -0.46 -6.64 -14.49
N LEU A 89 -0.37 -7.97 -14.36
CA LEU A 89 -1.47 -8.79 -13.87
C LEU A 89 -1.75 -8.49 -12.40
N ALA A 90 -0.72 -8.34 -11.56
CA ALA A 90 -0.88 -8.00 -10.15
C ALA A 90 -1.72 -6.73 -9.97
N TRP A 91 -1.42 -5.68 -10.73
CA TRP A 91 -2.18 -4.42 -10.70
C TRP A 91 -3.42 -4.41 -11.61
N ASN A 92 -3.71 -5.49 -12.33
CA ASN A 92 -4.76 -5.55 -13.34
C ASN A 92 -4.74 -4.32 -14.29
N ARG A 93 -3.56 -4.03 -14.86
CA ARG A 93 -3.36 -2.86 -15.72
C ARG A 93 -3.74 -3.15 -17.17
N ALA A 94 -4.39 -2.15 -17.79
CA ALA A 94 -4.66 -2.13 -19.22
C ALA A 94 -3.39 -1.79 -20.03
N THR A 95 -2.58 -0.84 -19.56
CA THR A 95 -1.31 -0.47 -20.19
C THR A 95 -0.34 -1.64 -20.18
N HIS A 96 0.28 -1.88 -21.34
CA HIS A 96 1.23 -2.96 -21.55
C HIS A 96 2.52 -2.41 -22.15
N HIS A 97 3.65 -2.82 -21.56
CA HIS A 97 4.98 -2.56 -22.09
C HIS A 97 5.60 -3.89 -22.51
N ALA A 98 6.37 -3.89 -23.61
CA ALA A 98 6.99 -5.10 -24.15
C ALA A 98 8.05 -5.69 -23.20
N SER A 99 8.67 -4.85 -22.37
CA SER A 99 9.69 -5.25 -21.40
C SER A 99 9.76 -4.28 -20.21
N ALA A 100 10.48 -4.69 -19.16
CA ALA A 100 10.69 -3.85 -17.98
C ALA A 100 11.52 -2.60 -18.30
N ILE A 101 12.50 -2.71 -19.20
CA ILE A 101 13.30 -1.55 -19.61
C ILE A 101 12.47 -0.56 -20.47
N ASP A 102 11.53 -1.07 -21.27
CA ASP A 102 10.60 -0.22 -22.00
C ASP A 102 9.63 0.49 -21.05
N HIS A 103 9.09 -0.21 -20.06
CA HIS A 103 8.27 0.40 -19.02
C HIS A 103 9.05 1.47 -18.25
N TRP A 104 10.31 1.21 -17.88
CA TRP A 104 11.15 2.22 -17.23
C TRP A 104 11.36 3.45 -18.11
N ARG A 105 11.60 3.27 -19.41
CA ARG A 105 11.89 4.37 -20.35
C ARG A 105 10.66 5.13 -20.82
N SER A 106 9.48 4.54 -20.73
CA SER A 106 8.22 5.15 -21.18
C SER A 106 7.84 6.39 -20.36
N SER A 107 6.88 7.15 -20.88
CA SER A 107 6.26 8.30 -20.19
C SER A 107 5.23 7.91 -19.13
N ASP A 108 4.96 6.61 -18.95
CA ASP A 108 4.02 6.09 -17.97
C ASP A 108 4.59 6.23 -16.56
N GLY A 109 4.07 7.18 -15.79
CA GLY A 109 4.53 7.50 -14.43
C GLY A 109 5.88 8.22 -14.37
N ALA A 110 6.03 9.09 -13.37
CA ALA A 110 7.28 9.77 -13.10
C ALA A 110 8.37 8.80 -12.66
N ARG A 111 9.59 8.98 -13.17
CA ARG A 111 10.77 8.19 -12.76
C ARG A 111 11.40 8.79 -11.51
N HIS A 112 11.68 7.94 -10.54
CA HIS A 112 12.42 8.29 -9.33
C HIS A 112 13.66 7.40 -9.23
N THR A 113 14.85 7.98 -9.30
CA THR A 113 16.12 7.25 -9.26
C THR A 113 16.71 7.15 -7.84
N THR A 114 16.10 7.82 -6.87
CA THR A 114 16.54 7.87 -5.47
C THR A 114 15.36 7.72 -4.50
N GLY A 115 15.68 7.56 -3.22
CA GLY A 115 14.70 7.37 -2.15
C GLY A 115 14.17 5.94 -2.05
N THR A 116 13.39 5.70 -1.00
CA THR A 116 12.70 4.43 -0.77
C THR A 116 11.45 4.36 -1.64
N PRO A 117 11.29 3.33 -2.49
CA PRO A 117 10.06 3.15 -3.26
C PRO A 117 8.85 3.02 -2.34
N PRO A 118 7.76 3.79 -2.57
CA PRO A 118 6.54 3.65 -1.79
C PRO A 118 5.88 2.30 -2.07
N ARG A 119 5.08 1.82 -1.12
CA ARG A 119 4.37 0.56 -1.23
C ARG A 119 3.54 0.50 -2.51
N GLY A 120 3.66 -0.59 -3.26
CA GLY A 120 2.99 -0.79 -4.54
C GLY A 120 3.68 -0.14 -5.75
N ALA A 121 4.77 0.61 -5.57
CA ALA A 121 5.53 1.14 -6.70
C ALA A 121 6.14 0.02 -7.55
N PHE A 122 6.29 0.28 -8.86
CA PHE A 122 7.14 -0.53 -9.70
C PHE A 122 8.59 -0.19 -9.44
N VAL A 123 9.42 -1.21 -9.25
CA VAL A 123 10.85 -1.09 -8.98
C VAL A 123 11.60 -1.73 -10.13
N PHE A 124 12.62 -1.06 -10.67
CA PHE A 124 13.26 -1.47 -11.92
C PHE A 124 14.78 -1.70 -11.75
N TRP A 125 15.30 -2.69 -12.48
CA TRP A 125 16.72 -3.02 -12.52
C TRP A 125 17.20 -3.29 -13.95
N ASN A 126 18.48 -3.06 -14.20
CA ASN A 126 19.15 -3.35 -15.47
C ASN A 126 20.04 -4.58 -15.35
N ILE A 127 19.42 -5.76 -15.28
CA ILE A 127 20.11 -7.05 -15.12
C ILE A 127 20.05 -7.93 -16.37
N SER A 128 19.33 -7.50 -17.41
CA SER A 128 19.17 -8.22 -18.67
C SER A 128 18.89 -7.23 -19.80
N ALA A 129 18.91 -7.69 -21.05
CA ALA A 129 18.52 -6.87 -22.20
C ALA A 129 17.08 -6.33 -22.11
N TYR A 130 16.20 -7.01 -21.37
CA TYR A 130 14.79 -6.62 -21.16
C TYR A 130 14.57 -5.89 -19.84
N GLY A 131 15.61 -5.72 -19.01
CA GLY A 131 15.51 -5.25 -17.64
C GLY A 131 14.83 -6.24 -16.70
N HIS A 132 14.45 -5.76 -15.52
CA HIS A 132 13.63 -6.49 -14.56
C HIS A 132 12.74 -5.50 -13.80
N VAL A 133 11.53 -5.94 -13.43
CA VAL A 133 10.57 -5.15 -12.67
C VAL A 133 9.93 -5.98 -11.56
N GLY A 134 9.69 -5.34 -10.42
CA GLY A 134 9.01 -5.90 -9.26
C GLY A 134 8.12 -4.87 -8.58
N LEU A 135 7.46 -5.27 -7.51
CA LEU A 135 6.49 -4.46 -6.76
C LEU A 135 7.01 -4.18 -5.35
N ALA A 136 7.18 -2.91 -5.00
CA ALA A 136 7.66 -2.50 -3.69
C ALA A 136 6.69 -2.85 -2.56
N ASP A 137 7.20 -3.31 -1.42
CA ASP A 137 6.41 -3.51 -0.21
C ASP A 137 6.29 -2.25 0.67
N GLY A 138 7.05 -1.20 0.34
CA GLY A 138 7.10 0.08 1.06
C GLY A 138 8.18 0.18 2.15
N ASN A 139 8.84 -0.93 2.47
CA ASN A 139 9.77 -1.08 3.60
C ASN A 139 11.17 -1.53 3.13
N GLY A 140 11.50 -1.35 1.85
CA GLY A 140 12.78 -1.74 1.26
C GLY A 140 12.82 -3.17 0.71
N GLY A 141 11.68 -3.88 0.75
CA GLY A 141 11.49 -5.16 0.08
C GLY A 141 10.70 -5.03 -1.21
N VAL A 142 10.74 -6.08 -2.02
CA VAL A 142 10.08 -6.18 -3.31
C VAL A 142 9.52 -7.58 -3.52
N TRP A 143 8.32 -7.64 -4.10
CA TRP A 143 7.77 -8.84 -4.70
C TRP A 143 8.18 -8.88 -6.17
N ALA A 144 8.79 -9.97 -6.61
CA ALA A 144 9.28 -10.09 -7.98
C ALA A 144 9.25 -11.54 -8.47
N THR A 145 9.31 -11.71 -9.79
CA THR A 145 9.62 -13.00 -10.41
C THR A 145 11.14 -13.23 -10.38
N SER A 146 11.59 -14.43 -10.76
CA SER A 146 13.01 -14.77 -10.90
C SER A 146 13.82 -14.65 -9.60
N VAL A 147 13.16 -14.61 -8.44
CA VAL A 147 13.77 -14.79 -7.12
C VAL A 147 14.12 -16.27 -6.98
N GLY A 148 15.35 -16.64 -7.34
CA GLY A 148 15.75 -18.04 -7.43
C GLY A 148 14.85 -18.86 -8.38
N GLY A 149 14.45 -18.27 -9.52
CA GLY A 149 13.62 -18.92 -10.56
C GLY A 149 12.12 -18.97 -10.27
N ARG A 150 11.62 -18.21 -9.29
CA ARG A 150 10.20 -18.21 -8.88
C ARG A 150 9.74 -16.82 -8.46
N ILE A 151 8.44 -16.67 -8.25
CA ILE A 151 7.88 -15.53 -7.53
C ILE A 151 8.33 -15.62 -6.06
N GLY A 152 8.77 -14.48 -5.52
CA GLY A 152 9.12 -14.38 -4.11
C GLY A 152 9.25 -12.94 -3.62
N HIS A 153 9.48 -12.82 -2.31
CA HIS A 153 9.74 -11.56 -1.62
C HIS A 153 11.19 -11.50 -1.15
N VAL A 154 11.88 -10.41 -1.51
CA VAL A 154 13.30 -10.19 -1.20
C VAL A 154 13.57 -8.72 -0.92
N GLY A 155 14.73 -8.41 -0.35
CA GLY A 155 15.20 -7.02 -0.29
C GLY A 155 15.45 -6.46 -1.69
N GLN A 156 15.26 -5.15 -1.87
CA GLN A 156 15.51 -4.46 -3.14
C GLN A 156 16.93 -4.69 -3.70
N GLY A 157 17.92 -4.89 -2.82
CA GLY A 157 19.31 -5.17 -3.18
C GLY A 157 19.58 -6.59 -3.68
N TYR A 158 18.58 -7.47 -3.73
CA TYR A 158 18.72 -8.83 -4.26
C TYR A 158 19.12 -8.83 -5.75
N PHE A 159 18.52 -7.93 -6.53
CA PHE A 159 18.88 -7.71 -7.92
C PHE A 159 19.90 -6.57 -8.02
N ALA A 160 20.96 -6.78 -8.82
CA ALA A 160 21.98 -5.77 -9.08
C ALA A 160 21.48 -4.66 -10.03
N ASN A 161 22.27 -3.60 -10.23
CA ASN A 161 22.03 -2.54 -11.21
C ASN A 161 20.64 -1.88 -11.08
N TYR A 162 20.31 -1.42 -9.88
CA TYR A 162 19.09 -0.68 -9.60
C TYR A 162 18.96 0.57 -10.49
N LEU A 163 17.79 0.76 -11.10
CA LEU A 163 17.49 1.92 -11.93
C LEU A 163 16.69 2.98 -11.18
N GLY A 164 15.71 2.54 -10.38
CA GLY A 164 14.74 3.43 -9.77
C GLY A 164 13.38 2.79 -9.62
N TRP A 165 12.39 3.63 -9.33
CA TRP A 165 10.99 3.25 -9.21
C TRP A 165 10.06 4.22 -9.93
N LYS A 166 8.87 3.74 -10.26
CA LYS A 166 7.73 4.53 -10.76
C LYS A 166 6.48 4.21 -9.92
N PRO A 167 5.53 5.16 -9.78
CA PRO A 167 4.23 4.88 -9.15
C PRO A 167 3.54 3.65 -9.77
N GLY A 168 2.89 2.84 -8.94
CA GLY A 168 2.35 1.53 -9.33
C GLY A 168 1.08 1.53 -10.17
N ASN A 169 0.17 2.48 -9.94
CA ASN A 169 -1.03 2.59 -10.75
C ASN A 169 -1.32 4.06 -11.05
N SER A 170 -1.34 4.37 -12.34
CA SER A 170 -1.68 5.67 -12.91
C SER A 170 -2.85 5.56 -13.89
N ASN A 171 -3.55 4.40 -13.92
CA ASN A 171 -4.72 4.20 -14.77
C ASN A 171 -5.88 5.11 -14.34
#